data_AF-A0A2J8A3B5-F1
#
_entry.id   AF-A0A2J8A3B5-F1
#
_cell.length_a   1.000
_cell.length_b   1.000
_cell.length_c   1.000
_cell.angle_alpha   90.00
_cell.angle_beta   90.00
_cell.angle_gamma   90.00
#
_symmetry.space_group_name_H-M   'P 1'
#
loop_
_entity.id
_entity.type
_entity.pdbx_description
1 polymer ?
#
loop_
_entity_poly.entity_id
_entity_poly.type
_entity_poly.pdbx_seq_one_letter_code
_entity_poly.pdbx_strand_id
1 'polypeptide(L)'
;MVLLPRLLLWHHFSLRAYLPGLPMRWRLLLGLFPLNVVARPSNDASVGLQGWRSGLLRRLDLCFPVLNVFDTPGQREAGFVEWPLFDIFKVDLQGLTSWADYLATLGRMERRKVRQRTKLFASFIADGRLQLQAVQLGPAVFVSVPAPAGSGTTPPTATAAREAAPPLPVPVVPASVAEAEALLARLWSLYERTGARNGFVECDRATFERLVREAPGMQAILVREGGGTALDSIIAFGLTLPQRDSLQLLYSGLEYDNPLVRQSNCYFQIMFTAIQLALEHNRQRSEKAGHRDSGELAAAMKAEGRGCTAGGSSSMCRIGDGTCNTGIDSYGAPAAKPGAADGGMALAAAGTPPPPRHAAVGLIAWLDLGPGHRFVKEHVGAMGHPLSLYTRSSNPIFQLLSKRLLSRYFSAAALVKDP
;
A
#
# COMPACT_ATOMS: atom_id res chain seq x y z
N MET A 1 -19.53 -15.58 14.98
CA MET A 1 -19.36 -16.32 13.71
C MET A 1 -18.60 -15.45 12.74
N VAL A 2 -17.34 -15.78 12.46
CA VAL A 2 -16.41 -14.96 11.68
C VAL A 2 -16.62 -15.24 10.18
N LEU A 3 -16.82 -14.18 9.39
CA LEU A 3 -16.87 -14.16 7.92
C LEU A 3 -15.51 -14.55 7.28
N LEU A 4 -15.00 -15.75 7.58
CA LEU A 4 -13.78 -16.29 6.99
C LEU A 4 -13.86 -16.69 5.49
N PRO A 5 -15.01 -17.04 4.86
CA PRO A 5 -15.01 -17.57 3.50
C PRO A 5 -14.73 -16.54 2.38
N ARG A 6 -14.74 -15.23 2.68
CA ARG A 6 -14.50 -14.17 1.68
C ARG A 6 -13.06 -13.66 1.63
N LEU A 7 -12.16 -14.23 2.44
CA LEU A 7 -10.76 -13.79 2.53
C LEU A 7 -9.84 -14.39 1.45
N LEU A 8 -10.29 -15.41 0.74
CA LEU A 8 -9.58 -16.00 -0.39
C LEU A 8 -10.38 -15.68 -1.65
N LEU A 9 -9.87 -14.76 -2.46
CA LEU A 9 -10.44 -14.51 -3.77
C LEU A 9 -9.89 -15.57 -4.72
N TRP A 10 -10.80 -16.35 -5.29
CA TRP A 10 -10.48 -17.28 -6.35
C TRP A 10 -10.44 -16.49 -7.64
N HIS A 11 -9.24 -16.20 -8.13
CA HIS A 11 -9.07 -15.58 -9.43
C HIS A 11 -8.78 -16.67 -10.46
N HIS A 12 -9.56 -16.66 -11.53
CA HIS A 12 -9.23 -17.42 -12.72
C HIS A 12 -7.97 -16.83 -13.32
N PHE A 13 -6.87 -17.56 -13.25
CA PHE A 13 -5.57 -17.13 -13.74
C PHE A 13 -5.31 -17.79 -15.09
N SER A 14 -5.14 -16.99 -16.13
CA SER A 14 -4.83 -17.52 -17.47
C SER A 14 -3.35 -17.33 -17.76
N LEU A 15 -2.56 -18.41 -17.69
CA LEU A 15 -1.15 -18.37 -18.12
C LEU A 15 -0.97 -17.88 -19.56
N ARG A 16 -2.01 -17.98 -20.40
CA ARG A 16 -1.97 -17.45 -21.78
C ARG A 16 -1.84 -15.93 -21.82
N ALA A 17 -2.43 -15.21 -20.86
CA ALA A 17 -2.35 -13.76 -20.79
C ALA A 17 -0.94 -13.30 -20.40
N TYR A 18 -0.31 -14.01 -19.47
CA TYR A 18 0.99 -13.63 -18.89
C TYR A 18 2.22 -14.23 -19.59
N LEU A 19 2.02 -15.10 -20.59
CA LEU A 19 3.11 -15.67 -21.37
C LEU A 19 2.92 -15.38 -22.87
N PRO A 20 3.03 -14.10 -23.29
CA PRO A 20 2.82 -13.73 -24.69
C PRO A 20 3.84 -14.38 -25.64
N GLY A 21 5.02 -14.79 -25.16
CA GLY A 21 6.02 -15.52 -25.95
C GLY A 21 5.72 -17.00 -26.20
N LEU A 22 4.59 -17.53 -25.69
CA LEU A 22 4.32 -18.97 -25.80
C LEU A 22 3.96 -19.39 -27.23
N PRO A 23 4.60 -20.44 -27.80
CA PRO A 23 4.19 -21.01 -29.08
C PRO A 23 2.72 -21.47 -29.08
N MET A 24 2.05 -21.37 -30.23
CA MET A 24 0.61 -21.65 -30.38
C MET A 24 0.17 -23.02 -29.82
N ARG A 25 0.97 -24.07 -30.04
CA ARG A 25 0.72 -25.42 -29.48
C ARG A 25 0.62 -25.44 -27.96
N TRP A 26 1.46 -24.66 -27.28
CA TRP A 26 1.45 -24.55 -25.83
C TRP A 26 0.29 -23.69 -25.34
N ARG A 27 -0.06 -22.64 -26.07
CA ARG A 27 -1.27 -21.86 -25.78
C ARG A 27 -2.48 -22.77 -25.84
N LEU A 28 -2.67 -23.51 -26.95
CA LEU A 28 -3.76 -24.47 -27.11
C LEU A 28 -3.84 -25.43 -25.92
N LEU A 29 -2.74 -26.10 -25.59
CA LEU A 29 -2.66 -27.01 -24.45
C LEU A 29 -3.06 -26.34 -23.12
N LEU A 30 -2.54 -25.15 -22.81
CA LEU A 30 -2.84 -24.46 -21.56
C LEU A 30 -4.31 -24.02 -21.41
N GLY A 31 -5.04 -23.80 -22.50
CA GLY A 31 -6.47 -23.45 -22.38
C GLY A 31 -7.38 -24.64 -22.19
N LEU A 32 -6.86 -25.86 -22.24
CA LEU A 32 -7.59 -27.05 -21.81
C LEU A 32 -7.61 -27.18 -20.28
N PHE A 33 -6.82 -26.36 -19.58
CA PHE A 33 -6.61 -26.46 -18.13
C PHE A 33 -6.77 -25.08 -17.48
N PRO A 34 -7.98 -24.73 -16.98
CA PRO A 34 -8.14 -23.51 -16.21
C PRO A 34 -7.27 -23.57 -14.95
N LEU A 35 -6.42 -22.55 -14.76
CA LEU A 35 -5.61 -22.41 -13.56
C LEU A 35 -6.34 -21.47 -12.61
N ASN A 36 -6.48 -21.88 -11.37
CA ASN A 36 -7.00 -21.01 -10.33
C ASN A 36 -5.87 -20.59 -9.41
N VAL A 37 -5.80 -19.31 -9.13
CA VAL A 37 -4.87 -18.75 -8.15
C VAL A 37 -5.64 -18.52 -6.86
N VAL A 38 -5.08 -19.03 -5.76
CA VAL A 38 -5.56 -18.74 -4.41
C VAL A 38 -4.58 -17.77 -3.80
N ALA A 39 -4.90 -16.48 -3.92
CA ALA A 39 -4.13 -15.41 -3.27
C ALA A 39 -4.97 -14.80 -2.14
N ARG A 40 -4.29 -14.20 -1.17
CA ARG A 40 -4.97 -13.20 -0.34
C ARG A 40 -5.25 -11.96 -1.20
N PRO A 41 -6.31 -11.19 -0.94
CA PRO A 41 -6.52 -9.88 -1.57
C PRO A 41 -5.44 -8.84 -1.21
N SER A 42 -4.53 -9.19 -0.29
CA SER A 42 -3.31 -8.47 0.01
C SER A 42 -2.15 -9.05 -0.79
N ASN A 43 -1.27 -8.20 -1.31
CA ASN A 43 0.04 -8.64 -1.82
C ASN A 43 0.93 -9.25 -0.71
N ASP A 44 0.47 -9.25 0.55
CA ASP A 44 1.16 -9.87 1.65
C ASP A 44 1.36 -11.38 1.46
N ALA A 45 2.46 -11.88 2.02
CA ALA A 45 2.76 -13.30 2.10
C ALA A 45 1.55 -14.05 2.67
N SER A 46 1.26 -15.26 2.17
CA SER A 46 0.34 -16.19 2.84
C SER A 46 0.73 -16.37 4.33
N VAL A 47 -0.16 -16.82 5.22
CA VAL A 47 0.17 -16.95 6.66
C VAL A 47 1.09 -18.16 6.91
N GLY A 48 1.89 -18.52 5.91
CA GLY A 48 2.48 -19.82 5.69
C GLY A 48 1.57 -20.74 4.86
N LEU A 49 2.21 -21.58 4.04
CA LEU A 49 1.68 -22.90 3.71
C LEU A 49 1.45 -23.74 4.98
N GLN A 50 2.16 -23.41 6.08
CA GLN A 50 1.98 -24.02 7.40
C GLN A 50 0.55 -23.83 7.92
N GLY A 51 -0.28 -24.86 7.78
CA GLY A 51 -1.69 -24.85 8.15
C GLY A 51 -2.65 -24.84 6.95
N TRP A 52 -2.13 -24.79 5.72
CA TRP A 52 -2.92 -25.01 4.51
C TRP A 52 -3.45 -26.45 4.51
N ARG A 53 -4.72 -26.61 4.86
CA ARG A 53 -5.48 -27.81 4.56
C ARG A 53 -6.28 -27.52 3.30
N SER A 54 -6.11 -28.32 2.24
CA SER A 54 -6.97 -28.24 1.06
C SER A 54 -8.42 -28.36 1.52
N GLY A 55 -9.14 -27.25 1.55
CA GLY A 55 -10.58 -27.23 1.79
C GLY A 55 -11.36 -27.70 0.56
N LEU A 56 -10.67 -27.96 -0.56
CA LEU A 56 -11.25 -28.55 -1.74
C LEU A 56 -11.58 -30.01 -1.44
N LEU A 57 -12.84 -30.38 -1.70
CA LEU A 57 -13.22 -31.78 -1.76
C LEU A 57 -12.30 -32.47 -2.78
N ARG A 58 -11.81 -33.68 -2.46
CA ARG A 58 -10.88 -34.48 -3.27
C ARG A 58 -11.25 -34.57 -4.77
N ARG A 59 -12.54 -34.46 -5.09
CA ARG A 59 -13.11 -34.41 -6.44
C ARG A 59 -12.80 -33.12 -7.23
N LEU A 60 -12.60 -32.00 -6.55
CA LEU A 60 -12.23 -30.71 -7.14
C LEU A 60 -10.71 -30.59 -7.36
N ASP A 61 -9.89 -31.25 -6.53
CA ASP A 61 -8.43 -31.42 -6.78
C ASP A 61 -8.14 -32.18 -8.09
N LEU A 62 -9.13 -32.89 -8.65
CA LEU A 62 -9.07 -33.54 -9.95
C LEU A 62 -9.49 -32.59 -11.09
N CYS A 63 -10.26 -31.54 -10.80
CA CYS A 63 -10.74 -30.55 -11.77
C CYS A 63 -9.81 -29.34 -11.88
N PHE A 64 -8.97 -29.09 -10.87
CA PHE A 64 -8.05 -27.95 -10.82
C PHE A 64 -6.60 -28.45 -10.74
N PRO A 65 -5.90 -28.56 -11.87
CA PRO A 65 -4.62 -29.27 -11.93
C PRO A 65 -3.46 -28.50 -11.29
N VAL A 66 -3.61 -27.21 -10.94
CA VAL A 66 -2.57 -26.45 -10.22
C VAL A 66 -3.18 -25.50 -9.21
N LEU A 67 -2.65 -25.60 -7.98
CA LEU A 67 -2.81 -24.61 -6.93
C LEU A 67 -1.60 -23.68 -6.93
N ASN A 68 -1.86 -22.37 -6.86
CA ASN A 68 -0.87 -21.31 -6.78
C ASN A 68 -1.05 -20.54 -5.47
N VAL A 69 0.01 -20.40 -4.67
CA VAL A 69 0.04 -19.65 -3.40
C VAL A 69 1.16 -18.62 -3.43
N PHE A 70 0.91 -17.36 -3.07
CA PHE A 70 1.95 -16.34 -2.92
C PHE A 70 2.41 -16.28 -1.46
N ASP A 71 3.70 -16.46 -1.19
CA ASP A 71 4.25 -16.44 0.17
C ASP A 71 5.69 -15.91 0.19
N THR A 72 6.21 -15.71 1.40
CA THR A 72 7.64 -15.53 1.67
C THR A 72 8.47 -16.65 1.05
N PRO A 73 9.65 -16.36 0.47
CA PRO A 73 10.57 -17.38 -0.01
C PRO A 73 10.98 -18.35 1.10
N GLY A 74 11.33 -19.58 0.73
CA GLY A 74 11.83 -20.60 1.62
C GLY A 74 10.77 -21.39 2.40
N GLN A 75 9.48 -21.13 2.19
CA GLN A 75 8.36 -21.86 2.80
C GLN A 75 8.10 -23.21 2.09
N ARG A 76 9.14 -24.01 1.86
CA ARG A 76 9.03 -25.23 1.05
C ARG A 76 8.27 -26.33 1.80
N GLU A 77 7.03 -26.58 1.39
CA GLU A 77 6.29 -27.79 1.74
C GLU A 77 6.41 -28.87 0.65
N ALA A 78 6.30 -30.14 1.07
CA ALA A 78 6.38 -31.27 0.16
C ALA A 78 5.31 -31.19 -0.95
N GLY A 79 5.76 -31.25 -2.20
CA GLY A 79 4.89 -31.21 -3.38
C GLY A 79 4.63 -29.81 -3.96
N PHE A 80 5.13 -28.74 -3.33
CA PHE A 80 5.15 -27.40 -3.93
C PHE A 80 6.47 -27.11 -4.63
N VAL A 81 6.39 -26.42 -5.76
CA VAL A 81 7.55 -25.82 -6.42
C VAL A 81 7.46 -24.32 -6.24
N GLU A 82 8.52 -23.76 -5.68
CA GLU A 82 8.70 -22.35 -5.40
C GLU A 82 9.29 -21.63 -6.62
N TRP A 83 8.71 -20.48 -6.96
CA TRP A 83 9.13 -19.60 -8.04
C TRP A 83 9.36 -18.21 -7.46
N PRO A 84 10.62 -17.70 -7.45
CA PRO A 84 10.88 -16.36 -6.96
C PRO A 84 10.16 -15.34 -7.87
N LEU A 85 9.50 -14.37 -7.24
CA LEU A 85 8.80 -13.28 -7.90
C LEU A 85 9.57 -11.97 -7.72
N PHE A 86 8.82 -10.87 -7.62
CA PHE A 86 9.29 -9.54 -7.33
C PHE A 86 9.25 -9.23 -5.84
N ASP A 87 9.95 -8.16 -5.46
CA ASP A 87 9.79 -7.55 -4.15
C ASP A 87 8.51 -6.72 -4.11
N ILE A 88 7.74 -6.86 -3.04
CA ILE A 88 6.77 -5.83 -2.63
C ILE A 88 7.43 -4.93 -1.63
N PHE A 89 7.10 -3.65 -1.66
CA PHE A 89 7.76 -2.67 -0.80
C PHE A 89 6.82 -2.24 0.30
N LYS A 90 7.26 -2.37 1.55
CA LYS A 90 6.48 -1.97 2.71
C LYS A 90 7.26 -1.04 3.62
N VAL A 91 6.57 -0.07 4.21
CA VAL A 91 7.11 0.74 5.31
C VAL A 91 6.64 0.12 6.62
N ASP A 92 7.57 -0.18 7.51
CA ASP A 92 7.28 -0.65 8.86
C ASP A 92 6.77 0.52 9.71
N LEU A 93 5.54 0.38 10.22
CA LEU A 93 4.87 1.35 11.08
C LEU A 93 4.65 0.80 12.50
N GLN A 94 5.19 -0.37 12.81
CA GLN A 94 5.02 -0.98 14.13
C GLN A 94 5.65 -0.13 15.23
N GLY A 95 4.84 0.15 16.26
CA GLY A 95 5.28 0.97 17.40
C GLY A 95 5.45 2.46 17.09
N LEU A 96 5.21 2.90 15.85
CA LEU A 96 5.27 4.31 15.48
C LEU A 96 3.93 4.98 15.79
N THR A 97 3.99 6.11 16.48
CA THR A 97 2.81 6.89 16.89
C THR A 97 2.75 8.27 16.26
N SER A 98 3.88 8.75 15.74
CA SER A 98 4.03 10.09 15.21
C SER A 98 4.87 10.14 13.94
N TRP A 99 4.73 11.24 13.18
CA TRP A 99 5.59 11.52 12.03
C TRP A 99 7.07 11.63 12.42
N ALA A 100 7.36 12.14 13.61
CA ALA A 100 8.73 12.23 14.12
C ALA A 100 9.33 10.84 14.36
N ASP A 101 8.53 9.89 14.88
CA ASP A 101 8.95 8.50 15.07
C ASP A 101 9.33 7.87 13.73
N TYR A 102 8.51 8.09 12.69
CA TYR A 102 8.81 7.65 11.32
C TYR A 102 10.09 8.28 10.77
N LEU A 103 10.29 9.60 10.91
CA LEU A 103 11.54 10.21 10.46
C LEU A 103 12.77 9.66 11.20
N ALA A 104 12.60 9.24 12.46
CA ALA A 104 13.66 8.65 13.25
C ALA A 104 14.10 7.27 12.74
N THR A 105 13.20 6.50 12.12
CA THR A 105 13.55 5.20 11.49
C THR A 105 14.35 5.35 10.21
N LEU A 106 14.26 6.51 9.55
CA LEU A 106 14.99 6.79 8.32
C LEU A 106 16.47 7.13 8.56
N GLY A 107 17.30 6.70 7.62
CA GLY A 107 18.68 7.15 7.48
C GLY A 107 18.79 8.68 7.31
N ARG A 108 19.96 9.23 7.62
CA ARG A 108 20.19 10.69 7.62
C ARG A 108 19.89 11.34 6.26
N MET A 109 20.25 10.66 5.17
CA MET A 109 20.06 11.16 3.81
C MET A 109 18.59 11.11 3.39
N GLU A 110 17.91 10.00 3.65
CA GLU A 110 16.49 9.78 3.39
C GLU A 110 15.66 10.81 4.15
N ARG A 111 15.95 10.99 5.44
CA ARG A 111 15.31 12.00 6.30
C ARG A 111 15.44 13.41 5.72
N ARG A 112 16.64 13.79 5.25
CA ARG A 112 16.85 15.11 4.59
C ARG A 112 16.00 15.23 3.33
N LYS A 113 15.95 14.20 2.48
CA LYS A 113 15.15 14.20 1.24
C LYS A 113 13.64 14.30 1.54
N VAL A 114 13.14 13.55 2.52
CA VAL A 114 11.73 13.61 2.96
C VAL A 114 11.38 15.02 3.44
N ARG A 115 12.21 15.61 4.32
CA ARG A 115 12.01 16.99 4.81
C ARG A 115 12.04 18.01 3.68
N GLN A 116 12.99 17.91 2.75
CA GLN A 116 13.09 18.84 1.61
C GLN A 116 11.86 18.77 0.71
N ARG A 117 11.42 17.56 0.34
CA ARG A 117 10.23 17.36 -0.49
C ARG A 117 8.96 17.86 0.20
N THR A 118 8.86 17.60 1.51
CA THR A 118 7.75 18.08 2.35
C THR A 118 7.71 19.60 2.41
N LYS A 119 8.85 20.25 2.69
CA LYS A 119 8.96 21.71 2.71
C LYS A 119 8.58 22.32 1.35
N LEU A 120 9.07 21.72 0.26
CA LEU A 120 8.76 22.19 -1.09
C LEU A 120 7.26 22.07 -1.39
N PHE A 121 6.64 20.92 -1.13
CA PHE A 121 5.20 20.76 -1.35
C PHE A 121 4.37 21.70 -0.46
N ALA A 122 4.75 21.86 0.80
CA ALA A 122 4.09 22.78 1.73
C ALA A 122 4.15 24.24 1.25
N SER A 123 5.22 24.68 0.56
CA SER A 123 5.26 26.03 0.00
C SER A 123 4.21 26.22 -1.10
N PHE A 124 3.98 25.23 -1.96
CA PHE A 124 2.90 25.31 -2.96
C PHE A 124 1.51 25.39 -2.32
N ILE A 125 1.28 24.70 -1.19
CA ILE A 125 0.01 24.83 -0.44
C ILE A 125 -0.09 26.21 0.21
N ALA A 126 0.98 26.71 0.82
CA ALA A 126 1.01 28.02 1.46
C ALA A 126 0.75 29.16 0.46
N ASP A 127 1.29 29.03 -0.76
CA ASP A 127 1.05 29.95 -1.88
C ASP A 127 -0.36 29.79 -2.48
N GLY A 128 -1.19 28.89 -1.94
CA GLY A 128 -2.53 28.60 -2.44
C GLY A 128 -2.55 27.93 -3.81
N ARG A 129 -1.41 27.45 -4.32
CA ARG A 129 -1.24 26.81 -5.65
C ARG A 129 -1.60 25.33 -5.66
N LEU A 130 -1.61 24.68 -4.50
CA LEU A 130 -2.02 23.31 -4.34
C LEU A 130 -2.95 23.15 -3.14
N GLN A 131 -3.79 22.12 -3.18
CA GLN A 131 -4.56 21.64 -2.04
C GLN A 131 -4.39 20.13 -1.91
N LEU A 132 -4.39 19.64 -0.66
CA LEU A 132 -4.29 18.21 -0.34
C LEU A 132 -5.54 17.79 0.44
N GLN A 133 -6.24 16.79 -0.08
CA GLN A 133 -7.48 16.27 0.52
C GLN A 133 -7.40 14.75 0.70
N ALA A 134 -8.10 14.23 1.71
CA ALA A 134 -8.36 12.80 1.88
C ALA A 134 -9.87 12.58 1.79
N VAL A 135 -10.32 12.00 0.69
CA VAL A 135 -11.74 11.76 0.41
C VAL A 135 -12.10 10.33 0.80
N GLN A 136 -13.12 10.16 1.66
CA GLN A 136 -13.67 8.84 1.94
C GLN A 136 -14.44 8.31 0.72
N LEU A 137 -14.20 7.05 0.36
CA LEU A 137 -14.86 6.32 -0.71
C LEU A 137 -15.41 4.98 -0.16
N GLY A 138 -15.96 4.14 -1.05
CA GLY A 138 -16.51 2.83 -0.68
C GLY A 138 -18.02 2.82 -0.41
N PRO A 139 -18.55 1.68 0.06
CA PRO A 139 -19.99 1.40 0.04
C PRO A 139 -20.85 2.44 0.75
N ALA A 140 -20.36 3.00 1.86
CA ALA A 140 -21.08 3.99 2.65
C ALA A 140 -21.38 5.27 1.84
N VAL A 141 -20.53 5.61 0.88
CA VAL A 141 -20.69 6.80 0.02
C VAL A 141 -21.65 6.50 -1.15
N PHE A 142 -21.59 5.30 -1.72
CA PHE A 142 -22.34 4.94 -2.93
C PHE A 142 -23.74 4.35 -2.68
N VAL A 143 -24.05 3.90 -1.46
CA VAL A 143 -25.35 3.25 -1.13
C VAL A 143 -26.44 4.25 -0.68
N SER A 144 -26.13 5.55 -0.58
CA SER A 144 -27.09 6.61 -0.23
C SER A 144 -27.90 6.34 1.05
N VAL A 145 -27.31 6.67 2.20
CA VAL A 145 -28.12 7.13 3.35
C VAL A 145 -27.93 8.64 3.39
N PRO A 146 -28.99 9.46 3.27
CA PRO A 146 -28.85 10.91 3.36
C PRO A 146 -28.13 11.25 4.66
N ALA A 147 -26.94 11.83 4.54
CA ALA A 147 -26.15 12.23 5.69
C ALA A 147 -26.96 13.27 6.49
N PRO A 148 -27.00 13.17 7.83
CA PRO A 148 -27.60 14.23 8.63
C PRO A 148 -26.86 15.54 8.32
N ALA A 149 -27.62 16.53 7.87
CA ALA A 149 -27.09 17.85 7.56
C ALA A 149 -26.50 18.46 8.84
N GLY A 150 -25.18 18.64 8.87
CA GLY A 150 -24.54 19.53 9.83
C GLY A 150 -23.60 18.84 10.82
N SER A 151 -22.32 18.91 10.48
CA SER A 151 -21.31 19.32 11.47
C SER A 151 -20.23 20.07 10.69
N GLY A 152 -20.26 21.40 10.74
CA GLY A 152 -19.20 22.22 10.18
C GLY A 152 -17.91 21.93 10.95
N THR A 153 -17.02 21.13 10.37
CA THR A 153 -15.71 20.86 10.96
C THR A 153 -14.86 22.11 10.75
N THR A 154 -14.60 22.84 11.83
CA THR A 154 -13.69 23.98 11.81
C THR A 154 -12.29 23.48 11.46
N PRO A 155 -11.59 24.05 10.45
CA PRO A 155 -10.25 23.61 10.11
C PRO A 155 -9.31 23.79 11.33
N PRO A 156 -8.45 22.81 11.64
CA PRO A 156 -7.53 22.92 12.75
C PRO A 156 -6.59 24.12 12.54
N THR A 157 -6.48 24.96 13.56
CA THR A 157 -5.60 26.13 13.57
C THR A 157 -4.15 25.66 13.48
N ALA A 158 -3.41 26.13 12.47
CA ALA A 158 -2.02 25.76 12.20
C ALA A 158 -1.14 26.05 13.43
N THR A 159 -0.72 25.00 14.13
CA THR A 159 0.16 25.11 15.30
C THR A 159 1.61 25.23 14.85
N ALA A 160 2.35 26.18 15.42
CA ALA A 160 3.69 26.56 14.98
C ALA A 160 4.74 25.44 15.06
N ALA A 161 5.50 25.31 13.97
CA ALA A 161 6.88 24.81 13.87
C ALA A 161 7.33 23.64 14.78
N ARG A 162 6.55 22.57 14.85
CA ARG A 162 7.12 21.23 15.09
C ARG A 162 7.73 20.73 13.78
N GLU A 163 8.84 19.99 13.91
CA GLU A 163 9.59 19.32 12.83
C GLU A 163 8.75 19.06 11.57
N ALA A 164 9.13 19.65 10.43
CA ALA A 164 8.32 19.81 9.22
C ALA A 164 7.63 18.51 8.75
N ALA A 165 6.45 18.24 9.33
CA ALA A 165 5.58 17.17 8.92
C ALA A 165 4.87 17.53 7.61
N PRO A 166 4.49 16.55 6.79
CA PRO A 166 3.67 16.80 5.63
C PRO A 166 2.39 17.51 6.04
N PRO A 167 1.87 18.41 5.19
CA PRO A 167 0.59 19.03 5.44
C PRO A 167 -0.45 17.92 5.63
N LEU A 168 -1.21 17.96 6.72
CA LEU A 168 -2.27 16.99 6.94
C LEU A 168 -3.33 17.18 5.85
N PRO A 169 -3.82 16.10 5.22
CA PRO A 169 -4.86 16.21 4.22
C PRO A 169 -6.15 16.70 4.88
N VAL A 170 -6.88 17.57 4.20
CA VAL A 170 -8.22 17.97 4.64
C VAL A 170 -9.17 16.81 4.40
N PRO A 171 -9.84 16.26 5.44
CA PRO A 171 -10.81 15.20 5.25
C PRO A 171 -12.04 15.75 4.52
N VAL A 172 -12.47 15.05 3.48
CA VAL A 172 -13.65 15.41 2.67
C VAL A 172 -14.53 14.19 2.49
N VAL A 173 -15.84 14.40 2.51
CA VAL A 173 -16.83 13.38 2.15
C VAL A 173 -17.60 13.95 0.96
N PRO A 174 -17.77 13.20 -0.15
CA PRO A 174 -18.58 13.66 -1.26
C PRO A 174 -19.99 14.00 -0.76
N ALA A 175 -20.54 15.15 -1.17
CA ALA A 175 -21.84 15.63 -0.70
C ALA A 175 -23.00 14.82 -1.28
N SER A 176 -22.77 14.06 -2.34
CA SER A 176 -23.77 13.21 -2.98
C SER A 176 -23.14 12.02 -3.69
N VAL A 177 -23.97 11.01 -4.00
CA VAL A 177 -23.56 9.89 -4.86
C VAL A 177 -23.12 10.39 -6.24
N ALA A 178 -23.81 11.39 -6.80
CA ALA A 178 -23.46 11.96 -8.10
C ALA A 178 -22.05 12.60 -8.09
N GLU A 179 -21.69 13.31 -7.01
CA GLU A 179 -20.35 13.85 -6.83
C GLU A 179 -19.31 12.73 -6.69
N ALA A 180 -19.62 11.67 -5.93
CA ALA A 180 -18.73 10.51 -5.79
C ALA A 180 -18.50 9.78 -7.12
N GLU A 181 -19.53 9.63 -7.95
CA GLU A 181 -19.44 9.03 -9.29
C GLU A 181 -18.62 9.90 -10.25
N ALA A 182 -18.81 11.23 -10.20
CA ALA A 182 -18.03 12.15 -11.01
C ALA A 182 -16.55 12.17 -10.59
N LEU A 183 -16.28 12.10 -9.28
CA LEU A 183 -14.93 11.91 -8.76
C LEU A 183 -14.33 10.58 -9.26
N LEU A 184 -15.07 9.47 -9.15
CA LEU A 184 -14.61 8.15 -9.60
C LEU A 184 -14.24 8.16 -11.09
N ALA A 185 -15.05 8.77 -11.94
CA ALA A 185 -14.75 8.93 -13.36
C ALA A 185 -13.45 9.74 -13.60
N ARG A 186 -13.22 10.80 -12.81
CA ARG A 186 -11.98 11.59 -12.88
C ARG A 186 -10.76 10.78 -12.43
N LEU A 187 -10.87 10.01 -11.35
CA LEU A 187 -9.79 9.14 -10.87
C LEU A 187 -9.42 8.08 -11.91
N TRP A 188 -10.42 7.44 -12.52
CA TRP A 188 -10.20 6.51 -13.62
C TRP A 188 -9.47 7.17 -14.79
N SER A 189 -9.92 8.35 -15.24
CA SER A 189 -9.27 9.06 -16.35
C SER A 189 -7.80 9.39 -16.06
N LEU A 190 -7.48 9.82 -14.83
CA LEU A 190 -6.09 10.05 -14.43
C LEU A 190 -5.28 8.76 -14.37
N TYR A 191 -5.85 7.69 -13.84
CA TYR A 191 -5.21 6.37 -13.77
C TYR A 191 -4.88 5.84 -15.17
N GLU A 192 -5.85 5.82 -16.07
CA GLU A 192 -5.73 5.36 -17.45
C GLU A 192 -4.68 6.17 -18.21
N ARG A 193 -4.69 7.51 -18.11
CA ARG A 193 -3.68 8.36 -18.75
C ARG A 193 -2.27 8.13 -18.20
N THR A 194 -2.16 7.97 -16.88
CA THR A 194 -0.88 7.66 -16.20
C THR A 194 -0.33 6.34 -16.70
N GLY A 195 -1.19 5.32 -16.74
CA GLY A 195 -0.84 4.00 -17.20
C GLY A 195 -0.46 3.97 -18.68
N ALA A 196 -1.26 4.58 -19.55
CA ALA A 196 -0.97 4.69 -20.98
C ALA A 196 0.41 5.34 -21.24
N ARG A 197 0.77 6.38 -20.47
CA ARG A 197 2.09 7.02 -20.57
C ARG A 197 3.23 6.12 -20.08
N ASN A 198 2.98 5.31 -19.05
CA ASN A 198 3.95 4.34 -18.53
C ASN A 198 3.98 3.05 -19.37
N GLY A 199 3.09 2.92 -20.36
CA GLY A 199 2.98 1.77 -21.25
C GLY A 199 2.08 0.63 -20.75
N PHE A 200 1.35 0.81 -19.64
CA PHE A 200 0.47 -0.23 -19.09
C PHE A 200 -0.66 0.33 -18.21
N VAL A 201 -1.84 -0.29 -18.24
CA VAL A 201 -2.94 -0.03 -17.30
C VAL A 201 -3.29 -1.38 -16.65
N GLU A 202 -3.16 -1.50 -15.32
CA GLU A 202 -3.19 -2.79 -14.59
C GLU A 202 -4.58 -3.44 -14.60
N CYS A 203 -5.64 -2.63 -14.54
CA CYS A 203 -7.01 -3.12 -14.52
C CYS A 203 -7.90 -2.35 -15.49
N ASP A 204 -8.99 -2.99 -15.91
CA ASP A 204 -10.02 -2.31 -16.68
C ASP A 204 -10.89 -1.40 -15.81
N ARG A 205 -11.65 -0.53 -16.48
CA ARG A 205 -12.52 0.45 -15.82
C ARG A 205 -13.53 -0.20 -14.89
N ALA A 206 -14.16 -1.28 -15.34
CA ALA A 206 -15.18 -1.96 -14.57
C ALA A 206 -14.63 -2.52 -13.25
N THR A 207 -13.42 -3.08 -13.29
CA THR A 207 -12.71 -3.61 -12.12
C THR A 207 -12.32 -2.50 -11.16
N PHE A 208 -11.75 -1.41 -11.68
CA PHE A 208 -11.40 -0.22 -10.89
C PHE A 208 -12.62 0.37 -10.18
N GLU A 209 -13.70 0.62 -10.93
CA GLU A 209 -14.91 1.22 -10.37
C GLU A 209 -15.59 0.31 -9.35
N ARG A 210 -15.68 -1.00 -9.63
CA ARG A 210 -16.22 -1.98 -8.68
C ARG A 210 -15.42 -1.97 -7.38
N LEU A 211 -14.09 -1.98 -7.45
CA LEU A 211 -13.24 -1.94 -6.26
C LEU A 211 -13.49 -0.68 -5.43
N VAL A 212 -13.53 0.49 -6.06
CA VAL A 212 -13.75 1.76 -5.37
C VAL A 212 -15.14 1.85 -4.74
N ARG A 213 -16.17 1.28 -5.40
CA ARG A 213 -17.55 1.27 -4.87
C ARG A 213 -17.73 0.27 -3.72
N GLU A 214 -17.13 -0.91 -3.83
CA GLU A 214 -17.44 -2.04 -2.94
C GLU A 214 -16.47 -2.21 -1.77
N ALA A 215 -15.26 -1.66 -1.86
CA ALA A 215 -14.24 -1.86 -0.82
C ALA A 215 -14.48 -0.97 0.41
N PRO A 216 -14.68 -1.55 1.61
CA PRO A 216 -14.91 -0.76 2.82
C PRO A 216 -13.64 -0.04 3.26
N GLY A 217 -13.79 1.23 3.66
CA GLY A 217 -12.70 2.06 4.18
C GLY A 217 -11.73 2.57 3.11
N MET A 218 -12.07 2.43 1.82
CA MET A 218 -11.31 3.02 0.72
C MET A 218 -11.21 4.53 0.89
N GLN A 219 -10.03 5.10 0.67
CA GLN A 219 -9.82 6.55 0.69
C GLN A 219 -9.04 6.98 -0.56
N ALA A 220 -9.33 8.17 -1.07
CA ALA A 220 -8.53 8.82 -2.09
C ALA A 220 -7.76 10.00 -1.50
N ILE A 221 -6.44 9.97 -1.60
CA ILE A 221 -5.58 11.12 -1.38
C ILE A 221 -5.58 11.92 -2.67
N LEU A 222 -6.11 13.14 -2.66
CA LEU A 222 -6.20 14.01 -3.82
C LEU A 222 -5.25 15.19 -3.69
N VAL A 223 -4.51 15.48 -4.76
CA VAL A 223 -3.80 16.74 -4.92
C VAL A 223 -4.51 17.56 -6.00
N ARG A 224 -4.96 18.75 -5.63
CA ARG A 224 -5.66 19.69 -6.51
C ARG A 224 -4.81 20.91 -6.79
N GLU A 225 -5.00 21.50 -7.96
CA GLU A 225 -4.54 22.84 -8.25
C GLU A 225 -5.33 23.88 -7.44
N GLY A 226 -4.61 24.92 -7.01
CA GLY A 226 -5.07 26.01 -6.17
C GLY A 226 -6.30 26.74 -6.68
N GLY A 227 -7.22 27.09 -5.77
CA GLY A 227 -8.42 27.88 -6.08
C GLY A 227 -9.56 27.12 -6.76
N GLY A 228 -9.34 25.87 -7.21
CA GLY A 228 -10.37 25.05 -7.84
C GLY A 228 -10.96 24.00 -6.91
N THR A 229 -12.24 24.12 -6.55
CA THR A 229 -13.03 23.02 -5.97
C THR A 229 -13.56 22.04 -7.03
N ALA A 230 -13.51 22.45 -8.30
CA ALA A 230 -13.96 21.66 -9.44
C ALA A 230 -13.18 20.33 -9.55
N LEU A 231 -13.83 19.26 -10.02
CA LEU A 231 -13.20 17.95 -10.21
C LEU A 231 -12.01 18.00 -11.19
N ASP A 232 -12.04 18.92 -12.15
CA ASP A 232 -10.97 19.10 -13.13
C ASP A 232 -9.67 19.65 -12.51
N SER A 233 -9.73 20.18 -11.28
CA SER A 233 -8.53 20.64 -10.57
C SER A 233 -7.68 19.49 -10.02
N ILE A 234 -8.15 18.24 -10.05
CA ILE A 234 -7.38 17.09 -9.54
C ILE A 234 -6.26 16.77 -10.53
N ILE A 235 -5.01 16.96 -10.09
CA ILE A 235 -3.79 16.76 -10.90
C ILE A 235 -3.01 15.52 -10.48
N ALA A 236 -3.27 14.99 -9.28
CA ALA A 236 -2.70 13.73 -8.83
C ALA A 236 -3.61 13.07 -7.78
N PHE A 237 -3.56 11.74 -7.70
CA PHE A 237 -4.24 11.00 -6.64
C PHE A 237 -3.51 9.72 -6.24
N GLY A 238 -3.83 9.21 -5.05
CA GLY A 238 -3.54 7.84 -4.62
C GLY A 238 -4.74 7.22 -3.92
N LEU A 239 -5.06 5.96 -4.22
CA LEU A 239 -6.11 5.18 -3.56
C LEU A 239 -5.50 4.31 -2.46
N THR A 240 -5.98 4.47 -1.24
CA THR A 240 -5.58 3.67 -0.09
C THR A 240 -6.70 2.74 0.35
N LEU A 241 -6.35 1.50 0.66
CA LEU A 241 -7.27 0.47 1.13
C LEU A 241 -6.73 -0.13 2.43
N PRO A 242 -7.43 0.00 3.58
CA PRO A 242 -7.07 -0.72 4.79
C PRO A 242 -7.31 -2.22 4.60
N GLN A 243 -6.29 -3.03 4.92
CA GLN A 243 -6.34 -4.48 4.86
C GLN A 243 -5.74 -5.08 6.13
N ARG A 244 -6.60 -5.47 7.08
CA ARG A 244 -6.19 -6.04 8.38
C ARG A 244 -5.23 -5.12 9.15
N ASP A 245 -3.95 -5.42 9.12
CA ASP A 245 -2.84 -4.73 9.76
C ASP A 245 -1.97 -3.95 8.78
N SER A 246 -2.41 -3.78 7.52
CA SER A 246 -1.76 -2.92 6.54
C SER A 246 -2.69 -1.86 5.99
N LEU A 247 -2.11 -0.75 5.54
CA LEU A 247 -2.74 0.21 4.64
C LEU A 247 -2.07 0.03 3.28
N GLN A 248 -2.82 -0.31 2.24
CA GLN A 248 -2.26 -0.53 0.91
C GLN A 248 -2.49 0.70 0.04
N LEU A 249 -1.44 1.22 -0.61
CA LEU A 249 -1.54 2.23 -1.67
C LEU A 249 -1.68 1.50 -3.01
N LEU A 250 -2.92 1.33 -3.47
CA LEU A 250 -3.27 0.47 -4.61
C LEU A 250 -2.96 1.11 -5.95
N TYR A 251 -3.61 2.24 -6.22
CA TYR A 251 -3.54 2.92 -7.51
C TYR A 251 -3.13 4.37 -7.31
N SER A 252 -2.35 4.89 -8.26
CA SER A 252 -1.99 6.30 -8.30
C SER A 252 -2.11 6.83 -9.71
N GLY A 253 -2.57 8.06 -9.85
CA GLY A 253 -2.57 8.77 -11.12
C GLY A 253 -1.92 10.14 -10.98
N LEU A 254 -1.22 10.56 -12.02
CA LEU A 254 -0.48 11.82 -12.11
C LEU A 254 -0.72 12.46 -13.48
N GLU A 255 -1.06 13.74 -13.49
CA GLU A 255 -1.03 14.54 -14.71
C GLU A 255 0.41 14.98 -15.01
N TYR A 256 1.20 14.10 -15.61
CA TYR A 256 2.65 14.30 -15.82
C TYR A 256 3.01 15.59 -16.58
N ASP A 257 2.14 16.07 -17.45
CA ASP A 257 2.38 17.31 -18.21
C ASP A 257 2.17 18.56 -17.36
N ASN A 258 1.41 18.47 -16.28
CA ASN A 258 1.18 19.58 -15.37
C ASN A 258 2.50 19.96 -14.66
N PRO A 259 2.96 21.22 -14.79
CA PRO A 259 4.22 21.67 -14.19
C PRO A 259 4.20 21.59 -12.66
N LEU A 260 3.04 21.79 -12.01
CA LEU A 260 2.92 21.67 -10.56
C LEU A 260 3.23 20.26 -10.08
N VAL A 261 2.74 19.23 -10.78
CA VAL A 261 3.02 17.82 -10.45
C VAL A 261 4.52 17.54 -10.46
N ARG A 262 5.22 18.02 -11.50
CA ARG A 262 6.68 17.82 -11.66
C ARG A 262 7.50 18.59 -10.63
N GLN A 263 7.11 19.83 -10.30
CA GLN A 263 7.87 20.70 -9.40
C GLN A 263 7.62 20.39 -7.92
N SER A 264 6.42 19.95 -7.56
CA SER A 264 6.00 19.81 -6.16
C SER A 264 6.23 18.40 -5.57
N ASN A 265 6.66 17.43 -6.38
CA ASN A 265 6.85 16.03 -5.97
C ASN A 265 5.55 15.34 -5.51
N CYS A 266 4.41 15.60 -6.16
CA CYS A 266 3.10 15.05 -5.78
C CYS A 266 3.10 13.55 -5.47
N TYR A 267 3.83 12.74 -6.26
CA TYR A 267 3.90 11.29 -6.05
C TYR A 267 4.44 10.91 -4.67
N PHE A 268 5.51 11.57 -4.20
CA PHE A 268 6.04 11.33 -2.87
C PHE A 268 5.09 11.79 -1.78
N GLN A 269 4.36 12.87 -2.03
CA GLN A 269 3.42 13.44 -1.06
C GLN A 269 2.20 12.56 -0.87
N ILE A 270 1.74 11.88 -1.91
CA ILE A 270 0.72 10.82 -1.79
C ILE A 270 1.20 9.72 -0.82
N MET A 271 2.44 9.24 -0.98
CA MET A 271 3.00 8.22 -0.07
C MET A 271 3.16 8.75 1.36
N PHE A 272 3.68 9.96 1.55
CA PHE A 272 3.82 10.57 2.88
C PHE A 272 2.47 10.77 3.57
N THR A 273 1.46 11.17 2.81
CA THR A 273 0.10 11.32 3.30
C THR A 273 -0.48 9.97 3.72
N ALA A 274 -0.23 8.90 2.95
CA ALA A 274 -0.66 7.54 3.34
C ALA A 274 0.01 7.08 4.65
N ILE A 275 1.29 7.39 4.88
CA ILE A 275 1.97 7.15 6.16
C ILE A 275 1.28 7.93 7.29
N GLN A 276 0.98 9.21 7.09
CA GLN A 276 0.29 10.02 8.09
C GLN A 276 -1.11 9.49 8.43
N LEU A 277 -1.87 9.06 7.43
CA LEU A 277 -3.19 8.46 7.63
C LEU A 277 -3.10 7.18 8.47
N ALA A 278 -2.09 6.33 8.22
CA ALA A 278 -1.86 5.12 9.00
C ALA A 278 -1.46 5.44 10.45
N LEU A 279 -0.54 6.39 10.66
CA LEU A 279 -0.11 6.82 11.99
C LEU A 279 -1.26 7.45 12.79
N GLU A 280 -2.08 8.28 12.14
CA GLU A 280 -3.24 8.90 12.76
C GLU A 280 -4.31 7.87 13.14
N HIS A 281 -4.57 6.88 12.29
CA HIS A 281 -5.43 5.74 12.64
C HIS A 281 -4.90 5.00 13.87
N ASN A 282 -3.59 4.72 13.92
CA ASN A 282 -2.97 4.05 15.06
C ASN A 282 -3.11 4.87 16.34
N ARG A 283 -2.85 6.18 16.28
CA ARG A 283 -3.00 7.10 17.41
C ARG A 283 -4.44 7.07 17.95
N GLN A 284 -5.44 7.24 17.07
CA GLN A 284 -6.85 7.23 17.46
C GLN A 284 -7.28 5.88 18.06
N ARG A 285 -6.75 4.76 17.56
CA ARG A 285 -7.03 3.42 18.10
C ARG A 285 -6.41 3.23 19.47
N SER A 286 -5.16 3.64 19.65
CA SER A 286 -4.46 3.59 20.93
C SER A 286 -5.12 4.47 21.99
N GLU A 287 -5.57 5.67 21.63
CA GLU A 287 -6.31 6.56 22.55
C GLU A 287 -7.63 5.92 23.01
N LYS A 288 -8.38 5.31 22.07
CA LYS A 288 -9.62 4.59 22.40
C LYS A 288 -9.37 3.36 23.26
N ALA A 289 -8.27 2.64 23.05
CA ALA A 289 -7.89 1.48 23.86
C ALA A 289 -7.47 1.92 25.28
N GLY A 290 -6.63 2.95 25.40
CA GLY A 290 -6.21 3.49 26.70
C GLY A 290 -7.36 4.05 27.54
N HIS A 291 -8.41 4.60 26.92
CA HIS A 291 -9.64 4.98 27.62
C HIS A 291 -10.44 3.78 28.12
N ARG A 292 -10.40 2.64 27.44
CA ARG A 292 -11.05 1.41 27.91
C ARG A 292 -10.28 0.79 29.05
N ASP A 293 -8.97 0.66 28.91
CA ASP A 293 -8.13 0.06 29.95
C ASP A 293 -8.15 0.92 31.21
N SER A 294 -8.10 2.25 31.10
CA SER A 294 -8.21 3.12 32.28
C SER A 294 -9.62 3.10 32.90
N GLY A 295 -10.69 2.96 32.12
CA GLY A 295 -12.05 2.82 32.61
C GLY A 295 -12.34 1.46 33.27
N GLU A 296 -11.85 0.37 32.69
CA GLU A 296 -11.95 -0.98 33.25
C GLU A 296 -11.07 -1.13 34.49
N LEU A 297 -9.86 -0.56 34.49
CA LEU A 297 -8.98 -0.52 35.66
C LEU A 297 -9.59 0.35 36.76
N ALA A 298 -10.19 1.51 36.44
CA ALA A 298 -10.87 2.35 37.43
C ALA A 298 -12.16 1.69 37.97
N ALA A 299 -12.91 0.98 37.13
CA ALA A 299 -14.08 0.21 37.56
C ALA A 299 -13.69 -0.99 38.43
N ALA A 300 -12.61 -1.70 38.09
CA ALA A 300 -12.05 -2.77 38.91
C ALA A 300 -11.52 -2.24 40.25
N MET A 301 -10.78 -1.12 40.25
CA MET A 301 -10.29 -0.49 41.47
C MET A 301 -11.43 0.07 42.35
N LYS A 302 -12.53 0.53 41.75
CA LYS A 302 -13.73 0.98 42.50
C LYS A 302 -14.53 -0.20 43.06
N ALA A 303 -14.54 -1.34 42.37
CA ALA A 303 -15.15 -2.57 42.86
C ALA A 303 -14.34 -3.22 44.00
N GLU A 304 -13.01 -3.03 44.03
CA GLU A 304 -12.14 -3.60 45.05
C GLU A 304 -11.98 -2.76 46.33
N GLY A 305 -12.58 -1.57 46.42
CA GLY A 305 -12.74 -0.86 47.70
C GLY A 305 -11.45 -0.64 48.51
N ARG A 306 -10.29 -0.47 47.86
CA ARG A 306 -9.03 -0.20 48.55
C ARG A 306 -8.60 1.25 48.30
N GLY A 307 -8.82 2.08 49.31
CA GLY A 307 -8.26 3.41 49.39
C GLY A 307 -6.73 3.33 49.49
N CYS A 308 -6.03 3.88 48.52
CA CYS A 308 -4.60 4.12 48.59
C CYS A 308 -4.33 5.62 48.39
N THR A 309 -3.80 6.23 49.44
CA THR A 309 -3.32 7.60 49.54
C THR A 309 -2.07 7.81 48.69
N ALA A 310 -2.05 8.93 47.95
CA ALA A 310 -1.01 9.32 47.02
C ALA A 310 0.29 9.82 47.70
N GLY A 311 1.42 9.60 47.04
CA GLY A 311 2.67 10.30 47.32
C GLY A 311 3.77 9.96 46.32
N GLY A 312 4.31 10.96 45.61
CA GLY A 312 5.60 10.85 44.91
C GLY A 312 5.68 11.52 43.54
N SER A 313 6.26 12.72 43.52
CA SER A 313 6.56 13.57 42.35
C SER A 313 8.01 13.35 41.86
N SER A 314 8.25 13.40 40.53
CA SER A 314 9.55 13.77 39.91
C SER A 314 9.39 13.91 38.38
N SER A 315 9.44 15.11 37.78
CA SER A 315 10.64 15.86 37.31
C SER A 315 11.49 15.07 36.28
N MET A 316 11.25 15.21 34.97
CA MET A 316 11.74 16.20 33.99
C MET A 316 13.25 16.13 33.69
N CYS A 317 13.61 15.87 32.42
CA CYS A 317 14.78 16.50 31.77
C CYS A 317 14.71 16.39 30.24
N ARG A 318 14.75 17.55 29.56
CA ARG A 318 14.89 17.73 28.11
C ARG A 318 16.34 18.11 27.80
N ILE A 319 16.89 17.59 26.71
CA ILE A 319 18.08 18.08 25.99
C ILE A 319 17.77 17.78 24.51
N GLY A 320 17.94 18.63 23.51
CA GLY A 320 18.64 19.91 23.34
C GLY A 320 18.97 19.99 21.84
N ASP A 321 18.63 21.11 21.21
CA ASP A 321 18.66 21.35 19.77
C ASP A 321 20.05 21.28 19.13
N GLY A 322 20.09 20.94 17.84
CA GLY A 322 21.29 20.97 17.00
C GLY A 322 20.96 21.33 15.55
N THR A 323 21.19 22.60 15.21
CA THR A 323 21.02 23.25 13.91
C THR A 323 22.10 22.83 12.90
N CYS A 324 21.75 22.73 11.60
CA CYS A 324 22.21 23.66 10.54
C CYS A 324 22.15 23.10 9.09
N ASN A 325 21.88 24.09 8.22
CA ASN A 325 22.28 24.31 6.84
C ASN A 325 21.70 23.57 5.62
N THR A 326 21.14 24.44 4.79
CA THR A 326 20.56 24.32 3.45
C THR A 326 21.64 24.45 2.38
N GLY A 327 21.75 23.42 1.54
CA GLY A 327 22.33 23.53 0.19
C GLY A 327 21.31 22.91 -0.77
N ILE A 328 20.80 23.72 -1.70
CA ILE A 328 19.90 23.32 -2.78
C ILE A 328 20.77 23.18 -4.01
N ASP A 329 21.02 21.94 -4.43
CA ASP A 329 21.62 21.64 -5.73
C ASP A 329 20.50 21.24 -6.71
N SER A 330 20.46 21.96 -7.82
CA SER A 330 19.57 21.78 -8.95
C SER A 330 20.00 20.54 -9.75
N TYR A 331 19.14 19.53 -9.84
CA TYR A 331 19.40 18.35 -10.69
C TYR A 331 19.06 18.66 -12.16
N GLY A 332 20.09 18.89 -12.96
CA GLY A 332 20.07 18.65 -14.41
C GLY A 332 20.19 17.16 -14.69
N ALA A 333 19.44 16.67 -15.68
CA ALA A 333 19.46 15.27 -16.11
C ALA A 333 20.86 14.89 -16.65
N PRO A 334 21.50 13.81 -16.18
CA PRO A 334 22.72 13.32 -16.81
C PRO A 334 22.38 12.58 -18.11
N ALA A 335 23.06 12.98 -19.18
CA ALA A 335 23.07 12.28 -20.47
C ALA A 335 23.56 10.84 -20.30
N ALA A 336 22.84 9.88 -20.89
CA ALA A 336 23.20 8.47 -20.89
C ALA A 336 24.46 8.21 -21.72
N LYS A 337 25.48 7.59 -21.10
CA LYS A 337 26.57 6.92 -21.82
C LYS A 337 26.13 5.51 -22.22
N PRO A 338 26.38 5.06 -23.46
CA PRO A 338 26.14 3.68 -23.83
C PRO A 338 27.36 2.79 -23.52
N GLY A 339 27.11 1.59 -22.99
CA GLY A 339 28.01 0.44 -23.12
C GLY A 339 28.59 -0.12 -21.81
N ALA A 340 28.03 -1.23 -21.34
CA ALA A 340 28.77 -2.37 -20.78
C ALA A 340 27.82 -3.58 -20.66
N ALA A 341 28.23 -4.69 -21.27
CA ALA A 341 27.49 -5.95 -21.35
C ALA A 341 27.59 -6.79 -20.07
N ASP A 342 26.55 -7.60 -19.85
CA ASP A 342 26.45 -8.84 -19.06
C ASP A 342 27.46 -9.07 -17.92
N GLY A 343 27.05 -8.66 -16.71
CA GLY A 343 27.51 -9.22 -15.45
C GLY A 343 26.33 -9.85 -14.72
N GLY A 344 26.34 -11.18 -14.57
CA GLY A 344 25.33 -11.91 -13.80
C GLY A 344 25.25 -11.38 -12.37
N MET A 345 24.12 -10.76 -12.02
CA MET A 345 23.85 -10.31 -10.66
C MET A 345 23.67 -11.52 -9.74
N ALA A 346 24.70 -11.84 -8.98
CA ALA A 346 24.54 -12.60 -7.74
C ALA A 346 23.70 -11.75 -6.78
N LEU A 347 22.44 -12.14 -6.58
CA LEU A 347 21.61 -11.61 -5.50
C LEU A 347 22.34 -11.90 -4.19
N ALA A 348 22.89 -10.86 -3.56
CA ALA A 348 23.42 -10.95 -2.21
C ALA A 348 22.32 -11.55 -1.31
N ALA A 349 22.67 -12.57 -0.52
CA ALA A 349 21.77 -13.18 0.43
C ALA A 349 21.32 -12.11 1.43
N ALA A 350 20.15 -11.51 1.19
CA ALA A 350 19.51 -10.62 2.14
C ALA A 350 19.27 -11.46 3.40
N GLY A 351 19.80 -11.01 4.54
CA GLY A 351 19.60 -11.70 5.81
C GLY A 351 18.11 -11.97 6.03
N THR A 352 17.78 -13.16 6.53
CA THR A 352 16.40 -13.58 6.75
C THR A 352 15.70 -12.52 7.62
N PRO A 353 14.63 -11.88 7.13
CA PRO A 353 13.93 -10.87 7.93
C PRO A 353 13.42 -11.53 9.23
N PRO A 354 13.44 -10.82 10.37
CA PRO A 354 12.94 -11.36 11.63
C PRO A 354 11.49 -11.81 11.48
N PRO A 355 11.05 -12.84 12.24
CA PRO A 355 9.68 -13.33 12.17
C PRO A 355 8.69 -12.17 12.42
N PRO A 356 7.57 -12.13 11.68
CA PRO A 356 6.62 -11.03 11.81
C PRO A 356 6.07 -10.99 13.23
N ARG A 357 6.33 -9.91 13.95
CA ARG A 357 5.62 -9.62 15.19
C ARG A 357 4.17 -9.36 14.82
N HIS A 358 3.25 -10.09 15.44
CA HIS A 358 1.82 -9.87 15.22
C HIS A 358 1.47 -8.45 15.66
N ALA A 359 0.92 -7.66 14.74
CA ALA A 359 0.40 -6.34 15.05
C ALA A 359 -0.68 -6.46 16.15
N ALA A 360 -0.73 -5.48 17.06
CA ALA A 360 -1.86 -5.39 17.97
C ALA A 360 -3.15 -5.25 17.15
N VAL A 361 -4.20 -5.98 17.56
CA VAL A 361 -5.44 -6.10 16.80
C VAL A 361 -6.02 -4.72 16.51
N GLY A 362 -6.14 -4.38 15.22
CA GLY A 362 -6.74 -3.12 14.76
C GLY A 362 -5.76 -1.96 14.53
N LEU A 363 -4.46 -2.15 14.78
CA LEU A 363 -3.41 -1.21 14.36
C LEU A 363 -2.90 -1.56 12.95
N ILE A 364 -2.50 -0.54 12.22
CA ILE A 364 -1.79 -0.64 10.94
C ILE A 364 -0.30 -0.75 11.25
N ALA A 365 0.26 -1.95 11.06
CA ALA A 365 1.68 -2.24 11.19
C ALA A 365 2.46 -1.93 9.91
N TRP A 366 1.82 -1.90 8.74
CA TRP A 366 2.51 -1.76 7.46
C TRP A 366 1.82 -0.76 6.54
N LEU A 367 2.61 0.07 5.85
CA LEU A 367 2.14 0.71 4.61
C LEU A 367 2.66 -0.12 3.43
N ASP A 368 1.77 -0.81 2.74
CA ASP A 368 2.08 -1.60 1.56
C ASP A 368 2.03 -0.72 0.31
N LEU A 369 3.17 -0.52 -0.33
CA LEU A 369 3.30 0.28 -1.55
C LEU A 369 3.20 -0.60 -2.81
N GLY A 370 3.01 -1.91 -2.67
CA GLY A 370 2.91 -2.87 -3.77
C GLY A 370 4.23 -3.14 -4.50
N PRO A 371 4.18 -3.84 -5.66
CA PRO A 371 5.33 -4.02 -6.54
C PRO A 371 5.73 -2.70 -7.22
N GLY A 372 6.99 -2.57 -7.65
CA GLY A 372 7.42 -1.45 -8.48
C GLY A 372 8.89 -1.06 -8.33
N HIS A 373 9.23 0.14 -8.79
CA HIS A 373 10.61 0.63 -8.80
C HIS A 373 11.17 0.82 -7.38
N ARG A 374 12.02 -0.12 -6.97
CA ARG A 374 12.78 -0.13 -5.72
C ARG A 374 13.32 1.25 -5.34
N PHE A 375 13.99 1.91 -6.29
CA PHE A 375 14.62 3.21 -6.06
C PHE A 375 13.66 4.24 -5.47
N VAL A 376 12.43 4.34 -5.98
CA VAL A 376 11.48 5.37 -5.51
C VAL A 376 10.95 5.05 -4.11
N LYS A 377 10.75 3.77 -3.80
CA LYS A 377 10.14 3.32 -2.55
C LYS A 377 11.14 3.27 -1.39
N GLU A 378 12.40 2.95 -1.66
CA GLU A 378 13.47 3.02 -0.65
C GLU A 378 13.67 4.47 -0.13
N HIS A 379 13.37 5.49 -0.94
CA HIS A 379 13.43 6.89 -0.50
C HIS A 379 12.39 7.25 0.57
N VAL A 380 11.34 6.42 0.74
CA VAL A 380 10.34 6.57 1.80
C VAL A 380 10.56 5.53 2.91
N GLY A 381 11.76 4.93 2.99
CA GLY A 381 12.10 3.92 3.98
C GLY A 381 11.41 2.57 3.76
N ALA A 382 10.84 2.33 2.57
CA ALA A 382 10.22 1.05 2.29
C ALA A 382 11.28 -0.03 2.09
N MET A 383 11.06 -1.18 2.70
CA MET A 383 11.89 -2.37 2.56
C MET A 383 11.29 -3.32 1.53
N GLY A 384 12.14 -3.96 0.73
CA GLY A 384 11.71 -5.02 -0.18
C GLY A 384 11.42 -6.30 0.60
N HIS A 385 10.20 -6.80 0.47
CA HIS A 385 9.78 -8.12 0.93
C HIS A 385 9.71 -9.01 -0.30
N PRO A 386 10.64 -9.95 -0.48
CA PRO A 386 10.60 -10.83 -1.62
C PRO A 386 9.33 -11.68 -1.57
N LEU A 387 8.67 -11.84 -2.70
CA LEU A 387 7.55 -12.77 -2.86
C LEU A 387 7.99 -13.99 -3.66
N SER A 388 7.32 -15.12 -3.41
CA SER A 388 7.44 -16.34 -4.20
C SER A 388 6.08 -16.92 -4.51
N LEU A 389 5.91 -17.43 -5.73
CA LEU A 389 4.76 -18.21 -6.16
C LEU A 389 5.05 -19.68 -5.90
N TYR A 390 4.18 -20.35 -5.18
CA TYR A 390 4.25 -21.77 -4.90
C TYR A 390 3.20 -22.49 -5.74
N THR A 391 3.66 -23.34 -6.66
CA THR A 391 2.78 -24.14 -7.52
C THR A 391 2.77 -25.60 -7.07
N ARG A 392 1.59 -26.17 -6.86
CA ARG A 392 1.40 -27.61 -6.62
C ARG A 392 0.37 -28.19 -7.58
N SER A 393 0.71 -29.32 -8.17
CA SER A 393 -0.19 -30.12 -8.98
C SER A 393 -0.36 -31.51 -8.38
N SER A 394 -1.59 -32.03 -8.43
CA SER A 394 -1.88 -33.45 -8.18
C SER A 394 -1.41 -34.35 -9.34
N ASN A 395 -1.15 -33.78 -10.53
CA ASN A 395 -0.72 -34.48 -11.73
C ASN A 395 0.80 -34.27 -11.97
N PRO A 396 1.63 -35.34 -11.95
CA PRO A 396 3.08 -35.22 -12.09
C PRO A 396 3.51 -34.69 -13.47
N ILE A 397 2.76 -34.98 -14.53
CA ILE A 397 3.02 -34.42 -15.87
C ILE A 397 2.82 -32.91 -15.83
N PHE A 398 1.76 -32.44 -15.18
CA PHE A 398 1.48 -31.02 -15.08
C PHE A 398 2.54 -30.31 -14.22
N GLN A 399 2.97 -30.91 -13.11
CA GLN A 399 4.08 -30.39 -12.31
C GLN A 399 5.37 -30.25 -13.14
N LEU A 400 5.66 -31.23 -14.01
CA LEU A 400 6.82 -31.16 -14.89
C LEU A 400 6.65 -30.08 -15.97
N LEU A 401 5.45 -29.95 -16.53
CA LEU A 401 5.12 -28.93 -17.53
C LEU A 401 5.15 -27.53 -16.96
N SER A 402 4.53 -27.28 -15.81
CA SER A 402 4.59 -25.98 -15.12
C SER A 402 6.04 -25.64 -14.82
N LYS A 403 6.85 -26.61 -14.35
CA LYS A 403 8.27 -26.42 -14.13
C LYS A 403 9.01 -25.98 -15.39
N ARG A 404 8.81 -26.67 -16.51
CA ARG A 404 9.46 -26.34 -17.78
C ARG A 404 8.99 -25.02 -18.37
N LEU A 405 7.69 -24.73 -18.29
CA LEU A 405 7.10 -23.51 -18.84
C LEU A 405 7.52 -22.30 -18.03
N LEU A 406 7.41 -22.36 -16.70
CA LEU A 406 7.82 -21.27 -15.84
C LEU A 406 9.34 -21.08 -15.93
N SER A 407 10.16 -22.13 -15.84
CA SER A 407 11.63 -21.95 -15.98
C SER A 407 12.07 -21.33 -17.30
N ARG A 408 11.31 -21.53 -18.38
CA ARG A 408 11.69 -21.08 -19.72
C ARG A 408 11.10 -19.74 -20.12
N TYR A 409 9.87 -19.45 -19.68
CA TYR A 409 9.10 -18.30 -20.14
C TYR A 409 8.76 -17.31 -19.02
N PHE A 410 8.91 -17.71 -17.75
CA PHE A 410 8.72 -16.82 -16.63
C PHE A 410 9.98 -16.01 -16.39
N SER A 411 9.83 -14.69 -16.44
CA SER A 411 10.87 -13.76 -16.03
C SER A 411 10.30 -12.91 -14.91
N ALA A 412 10.84 -13.06 -13.70
CA ALA A 412 10.46 -12.21 -12.57
C ALA A 412 10.67 -10.73 -12.91
N ALA A 413 11.72 -10.41 -13.67
CA ALA A 413 11.98 -9.05 -14.17
C ALA A 413 10.95 -8.57 -15.21
N ALA A 414 10.33 -9.48 -15.95
CA ALA A 414 9.20 -9.13 -16.83
C ALA A 414 7.95 -8.83 -16.00
N LEU A 415 7.68 -9.56 -14.91
CA LEU A 415 6.58 -9.27 -13.98
C LEU A 415 6.76 -7.96 -13.20
N VAL A 416 7.99 -7.57 -12.86
CA VAL A 416 8.22 -6.24 -12.27
C VAL A 416 7.80 -5.12 -13.23
N LYS A 417 7.88 -5.37 -14.54
CA LYS A 417 7.51 -4.44 -15.61
C LYS A 417 6.08 -4.64 -16.13
N ASP A 418 5.41 -5.72 -15.73
CA ASP A 418 4.09 -6.17 -16.15
C ASP A 418 3.34 -6.64 -14.88
N PRO A 419 2.68 -5.69 -14.17
CA PRO A 419 2.31 -5.81 -12.76
C PRO A 419 1.45 -7.04 -12.40
#